data_AF-A0A2H4V993-F1
#
_entry.id   AF-A0A2H4V993-F1
#
_cell.length_a   1.000
_cell.length_b   1.000
_cell.length_c   1.000
_cell.angle_alpha   90.00
_cell.angle_beta   90.00
_cell.angle_gamma   90.00
#
_symmetry.space_group_name_H-M   'P 1'
#
loop_
_entity.id
_entity.type
_entity.pdbx_description
1 polymer ?
#
loop_
_entity_poly.entity_id
_entity_poly.type
_entity_poly.pdbx_seq_one_letter_code
_entity_poly.pdbx_strand_id
1 'polypeptide(L)' 'MKCKICGYVFDENEKNATCQGCPTHNCNMVRCPNCGFEHLPERKTESKIFKFLKKGFNLVKN' A
#
# COMPACT_ATOMS: atom_id res chain seq x y z
N MET A 1 -7.62 -4.45 7.92
CA MET A 1 -6.17 -4.63 8.15
C MET A 1 -5.86 -5.07 9.58
N LYS A 2 -4.89 -5.99 9.80
CA LYS A 2 -4.41 -6.41 11.14
C LYS A 2 -2.96 -5.99 11.34
N CYS A 3 -2.67 -5.30 12.44
CA CYS A 3 -1.31 -4.91 12.79
C CYS A 3 -0.46 -6.16 13.11
N LYS A 4 0.72 -6.26 12.50
CA LYS A 4 1.67 -7.37 12.73
C LYS A 4 2.38 -7.28 14.08
N ILE A 5 2.35 -6.11 14.72
CA ILE A 5 3.05 -5.85 15.98
C ILE A 5 2.11 -6.05 17.17
N CYS A 6 0.97 -5.36 17.20
CA CYS A 6 0.05 -5.39 18.34
C CYS A 6 -1.21 -6.24 18.11
N GLY A 7 -1.42 -6.77 16.91
CA GLY A 7 -2.58 -7.59 16.59
C GLY A 7 -3.90 -6.83 16.41
N TYR A 8 -3.91 -5.50 16.60
CA TYR A 8 -5.11 -4.66 16.44
C TYR A 8 -5.66 -4.73 15.02
N VAL A 9 -6.98 -4.84 14.89
CA VAL A 9 -7.69 -4.92 13.61
C VAL A 9 -8.37 -3.57 13.36
N PHE A 10 -8.11 -2.97 12.21
CA PHE A 10 -8.62 -1.66 11.82
C PHE A 10 -8.81 -1.58 10.30
N ASP A 11 -9.62 -0.65 9.82
CA ASP A 11 -9.74 -0.39 8.38
C ASP A 11 -8.57 0.49 7.91
N GLU A 12 -7.94 0.10 6.81
CA GLU A 12 -6.83 0.87 6.22
C GLU A 12 -7.32 2.04 5.34
N ASN A 13 -8.58 2.00 4.91
CA ASN A 13 -9.21 3.06 4.10
C ASN A 13 -9.82 4.16 4.98
N GLU A 14 -10.06 3.88 6.27
CA GLU A 14 -10.49 4.89 7.21
C GLU A 14 -9.32 5.83 7.52
N LYS A 15 -9.58 7.14 7.42
CA LYS A 15 -8.62 8.16 7.84
C LYS A 15 -8.47 8.07 9.36
N ASN A 16 -7.47 7.31 9.80
CA ASN A 16 -7.20 7.09 11.22
C ASN A 16 -6.84 8.40 11.93
N ALA A 17 -7.23 8.51 13.20
CA ALA A 17 -6.95 9.68 14.05
C ALA A 17 -5.45 10.03 14.12
N THR A 18 -4.57 9.03 13.98
CA THR A 18 -3.11 9.22 13.88
C THR A 18 -2.67 10.12 12.73
N CYS A 19 -3.46 10.25 11.67
CA CYS A 19 -3.17 11.12 10.53
C CYS A 19 -3.82 12.51 10.64
N GLN A 20 -4.71 12.77 11.62
CA GLN A 20 -5.44 14.04 11.73
C GLN A 20 -4.54 15.27 11.98
N GLY A 21 -3.34 15.09 12.54
CA GLY A 21 -2.36 16.16 12.74
C GLY A 21 -1.29 16.28 11.66
N CYS A 22 -1.32 15.42 10.63
CA CYS A 22 -0.26 15.38 9.62
C CYS A 22 -0.54 16.42 8.51
N PRO A 23 0.40 17.34 8.20
CA PRO A 23 0.21 18.35 7.15
C PRO A 23 0.33 17.77 5.73
N THR A 24 0.64 16.48 5.58
CA THR A 24 0.82 15.84 4.28
C THR A 24 -0.52 15.45 3.67
N HIS A 25 -0.87 16.11 2.57
CA HIS A 25 -2.00 15.73 1.72
C HIS A 25 -1.57 14.63 0.72
N ASN A 26 -2.44 13.66 0.44
CA ASN A 26 -2.16 12.49 -0.44
C ASN A 26 -1.05 11.54 0.04
N CYS A 27 -0.96 11.31 1.35
CA CYS A 27 -0.13 10.26 1.90
C CYS A 27 -0.79 8.89 1.73
N ASN A 28 -0.09 7.94 1.09
CA ASN A 28 -0.56 6.54 0.96
C ASN A 28 -0.05 5.64 2.09
N MET A 29 0.60 6.19 3.13
CA MET A 29 1.11 5.40 4.24
C MET A 29 -0.03 4.99 5.18
N VAL A 30 0.03 3.76 5.68
CA VAL A 30 -0.94 3.24 6.64
C VAL A 30 -0.26 3.09 8.00
N ARG A 31 -0.80 3.73 9.03
CA ARG A 31 -0.30 3.63 10.42
C ARG A 31 -1.31 2.94 11.30
N CYS A 32 -0.84 2.03 12.16
CA CYS A 32 -1.69 1.42 13.17
C CYS A 32 -2.14 2.48 14.19
N PRO A 33 -3.46 2.67 14.41
CA PRO A 33 -3.96 3.67 15.37
C PRO A 33 -3.68 3.27 16.83
N ASN A 34 -3.43 1.98 17.10
CA ASN A 34 -3.21 1.47 18.46
C ASN A 34 -1.74 1.59 18.93
N CYS A 35 -0.77 1.28 18.06
CA CYS A 35 0.65 1.28 18.43
C CYS A 35 1.54 2.20 17.59
N GLY A 36 0.99 2.86 16.57
CA GLY A 36 1.73 3.78 15.69
C GLY A 36 2.60 3.10 14.62
N PHE A 37 2.63 1.76 14.56
CA PHE A 37 3.46 1.04 13.58
C PHE A 37 3.08 1.38 12.15
N GLU A 38 4.08 1.73 11.34
CA GLU A 38 3.93 2.05 9.93
C GLU A 38 3.93 0.77 9.08
N HIS A 39 2.86 0.62 8.33
CA HIS A 39 2.75 -0.38 7.28
C HIS A 39 3.08 0.29 5.95
N LEU A 40 4.09 -0.26 5.28
CA LEU A 40 4.39 0.11 3.91
C LEU A 40 3.20 -0.33 3.05
N PRO A 41 2.48 0.60 2.39
CA PRO A 41 1.46 0.21 1.43
C PRO A 41 2.15 -0.64 0.36
N GLU A 42 1.53 -1.75 -0.03
CA GLU A 42 2.00 -2.48 -1.20
C GLU A 42 1.93 -1.51 -2.38
N ARG A 43 3.10 -1.04 -2.81
CA ARG A 43 3.21 -0.23 -4.01
C ARG A 43 2.73 -1.12 -5.15
N LYS A 44 1.51 -0.87 -5.64
CA LYS A 44 1.04 -1.34 -6.95
C LYS A 44 1.85 -0.64 -8.05
N THR A 45 3.17 -0.72 -7.99
CA THR A 45 4.04 -0.40 -9.11
C THR A 45 4.07 -1.65 -9.97
N GLU A 46 2.92 -1.96 -10.59
CA GLU A 46 2.96 -2.72 -11.83
C GLU A 46 3.70 -1.81 -12.82
N SER A 47 5.03 -1.90 -12.84
CA SER A 47 5.85 -1.15 -13.79
C SER A 47 5.27 -1.39 -15.17
N LYS A 48 4.88 -0.32 -15.89
CA LYS A 48 4.39 -0.40 -17.28
C LYS A 48 5.31 -1.26 -18.17
N ILE A 49 6.59 -1.33 -17.79
CA ILE A 49 7.63 -2.21 -18.32
C ILE A 49 7.23 -3.70 -18.28
N PHE A 50 6.71 -4.21 -17.16
CA PHE A 50 6.26 -5.61 -17.05
C PHE A 50 5.05 -5.91 -17.95
N LYS A 51 4.14 -4.95 -18.12
CA LYS A 51 3.00 -5.08 -19.06
C LYS A 51 3.48 -5.14 -20.51
N PHE A 52 4.49 -4.35 -20.88
CA PHE A 52 5.09 -4.37 -22.22
C PHE A 52 5.87 -5.67 -22.50
N LEU A 53 6.68 -6.13 -21.54
CA LEU A 53 7.45 -7.38 -21.67
C LEU A 53 6.54 -8.61 -21.85
N LYS A 54 5.42 -8.68 -21.11
CA LYS A 54 4.45 -9.77 -21.26
C LYS A 54 3.79 -9.80 -22.64
N LYS A 55 3.61 -8.64 -23.28
CA LYS A 55 3.06 -8.54 -24.63
C LYS A 55 4.06 -9.00 -25.70
N GLY A 56 5.34 -8.65 -25.55
CA GLY A 56 6.40 -9.09 -26.47
C GLY A 56 6.66 -10.60 -26.43
N PHE A 57 6.60 -11.22 -25.25
CA PHE A 57 6.87 -12.66 -25.10
C PHE A 57 5.78 -13.57 -25.72
N ASN A 58 4.55 -13.08 -25.85
CA ASN A 58 3.47 -13.84 -26.51
C ASN A 58 3.53 -13.81 -28.05
N LEU A 59 4.37 -12.96 -28.66
CA LEU A 59 4.55 -12.88 -30.12
C LEU A 59 5.70 -13.75 -30.64
N VAL A 60 6.62 -14.21 -29.78
CA VAL A 60 7.76 -15.06 -30.19
C VAL A 60 7.43 -16.56 -30.16
N LYS A 61 6.19 -16.91 -29.79
CA LYS A 61 5.74 -18.29 -29.57
C LYS A 61 4.74 -18.80 -30.62
N ASN A 62 4.58 -18.08 -31.75
CA ASN A 62 3.75 -18.51 -32.88
C ASN A 62 4.58 -18.66 -34.15
#